data_AF-A0A5C6ZUV6-F1
#
_entry.id   AF-A0A5C6ZUV6-F1
#
_cell.length_a   1.000
_cell.length_b   1.000
_cell.length_c   1.000
_cell.angle_alpha   90.00
_cell.angle_beta   90.00
_cell.angle_gamma   90.00
#
_symmetry.space_group_name_H-M   'P 1'
#
loop_
_entity.id
_entity.type
_entity.pdbx_description
1 polymer ?
#
loop_
_entity_poly.entity_id
_entity_poly.type
_entity_poly.pdbx_seq_one_letter_code
_entity_poly.pdbx_strand_id
1 'polypeptide(L)'
;GRVLALALLVCYGHAFEWSKGAGFAMLAVLYAFGPMLFAGAQRFKLGNTSWRGLRFGFQASAATVYASCLPLLVAWTVVSVGAGMGLGPIVIGIAGLAVGLLFPLAHGWLKRFQHRHARYGALEFDFELPVRKFYGLYLTLVGVGLLGGFVAGVIAAVTIGALKAVFGAQASLVAMFAPLATMGVLWVIGWPIYIARLQKLIWDNTRLAGGIEFAYQLPAFSLFKTVMGHGLLTVLTLGLYWPFLAVRIAKLRIEGMTVLSDEPLDALVVRAARRRGPGAVGDGVADAFGLDIGW
;
A
#
# COMPACT_ATOMS: atom_id res chain seq x y z
N GLY A 1 8.04 -17.06 -10.11
CA GLY A 1 7.50 -15.77 -9.61
C GLY A 1 7.40 -15.73 -8.09
N ARG A 2 6.23 -16.09 -7.52
CA ARG A 2 5.96 -15.96 -6.07
C ARG A 2 6.84 -16.83 -5.16
N VAL A 3 7.18 -18.04 -5.59
CA VAL A 3 8.11 -18.94 -4.86
C VAL A 3 9.51 -18.34 -4.80
N LEU A 4 10.00 -17.77 -5.90
CA LEU A 4 11.30 -17.09 -5.95
C LEU A 4 11.31 -15.84 -5.06
N ALA A 5 10.23 -15.05 -5.07
CA ALA A 5 10.07 -13.91 -4.17
C ALA A 5 10.01 -14.34 -2.69
N LEU A 6 9.33 -15.45 -2.37
CA LEU A 6 9.31 -16.01 -1.02
C LEU A 6 10.70 -16.50 -0.59
N ALA A 7 11.41 -17.22 -1.46
CA ALA A 7 12.77 -17.68 -1.19
C ALA A 7 13.71 -16.50 -0.94
N LEU A 8 13.67 -15.46 -1.79
CA LEU A 8 14.44 -14.23 -1.59
C LEU A 8 14.08 -13.52 -0.28
N LEU A 9 12.80 -13.49 0.10
CA LEU A 9 12.34 -12.87 1.36
C LEU A 9 12.86 -13.63 2.59
N VAL A 10 12.82 -14.97 2.57
CA VAL A 10 13.35 -15.82 3.65
C VAL A 10 14.87 -15.66 3.74
N CYS A 11 15.57 -15.71 2.62
CA CYS A 11 17.00 -15.44 2.55
C CYS A 11 17.36 -14.06 3.11
N TYR A 12 16.58 -13.02 2.78
CA TYR A 12 16.78 -11.67 3.33
C TYR A 12 16.56 -11.62 4.85
N GLY A 13 15.51 -12.28 5.36
CA GLY A 13 15.19 -12.32 6.78
C GLY A 13 16.30 -12.91 7.65
N HIS A 14 17.02 -13.91 7.12
CA HIS A 14 18.12 -14.60 7.82
C HIS A 14 19.52 -14.18 7.33
N ALA A 15 19.65 -13.29 6.36
CA ALA A 15 20.94 -12.94 5.76
C ALA A 15 21.93 -12.38 6.78
N PHE A 16 21.45 -11.57 7.73
CA PHE A 16 22.27 -10.97 8.79
C PHE A 16 22.67 -11.97 9.88
N GLU A 17 21.99 -13.11 9.99
CA GLU A 17 22.34 -14.20 10.92
C GLU A 17 23.48 -15.06 10.37
N TRP A 18 23.59 -15.17 9.04
CA TRP A 18 24.67 -15.94 8.38
C TRP A 18 25.99 -15.16 8.33
N SER A 19 25.95 -13.91 7.86
CA SER A 19 27.09 -13.00 7.92
C SER A 19 26.67 -11.56 7.67
N LYS A 20 27.39 -10.60 8.28
CA LYS A 20 27.17 -9.17 8.01
C LYS A 20 27.36 -8.83 6.53
N GLY A 21 28.33 -9.47 5.86
CA GLY A 21 28.60 -9.28 4.42
C GLY A 21 27.43 -9.71 3.54
N ALA A 22 26.82 -10.86 3.81
CA ALA A 22 25.62 -11.33 3.07
C ALA A 22 24.43 -10.37 3.26
N GLY A 23 24.23 -9.85 4.48
CA GLY A 23 23.21 -8.85 4.77
C GLY A 23 23.37 -7.57 3.94
N PHE A 24 24.59 -7.01 3.89
CA PHE A 24 24.87 -5.81 3.07
C PHE A 24 24.78 -6.08 1.57
N ALA A 25 25.24 -7.24 1.10
CA ALA A 25 25.11 -7.62 -0.31
C ALA A 25 23.62 -7.69 -0.72
N MET A 26 22.77 -8.27 0.11
CA MET A 26 21.33 -8.32 -0.15
C MET A 26 20.68 -6.93 -0.10
N LEU A 27 21.10 -6.07 0.84
CA LEU A 27 20.62 -4.69 0.92
C LEU A 27 21.01 -3.90 -0.34
N ALA A 28 22.22 -4.08 -0.86
CA ALA A 28 22.67 -3.46 -2.10
C ALA A 28 21.83 -3.92 -3.30
N VAL A 29 21.53 -5.22 -3.40
CA VAL A 29 20.61 -5.76 -4.42
C VAL A 29 19.22 -5.12 -4.28
N LEU A 30 18.68 -5.04 -3.07
CA LEU A 30 17.37 -4.41 -2.82
C LEU A 30 17.36 -2.94 -3.24
N TYR A 31 18.42 -2.18 -2.94
CA TYR A 31 18.49 -0.76 -3.28
C TYR A 31 18.72 -0.54 -4.77
N ALA A 32 19.48 -1.42 -5.42
CA ALA A 32 19.71 -1.38 -6.86
C ALA A 32 18.43 -1.72 -7.63
N PHE A 33 17.75 -2.83 -7.31
CA PHE A 33 16.64 -3.31 -8.13
C PHE A 33 15.25 -2.91 -7.62
N GLY A 34 15.08 -2.69 -6.30
CA GLY A 34 13.78 -2.43 -5.67
C GLY A 34 13.00 -1.26 -6.30
N PRO A 35 13.60 -0.06 -6.44
CA PRO A 35 12.93 1.08 -7.08
C PRO A 35 12.48 0.80 -8.52
N MET A 36 13.32 0.15 -9.32
CA MET A 36 13.02 -0.17 -10.72
C MET A 36 11.94 -1.25 -10.83
N LEU A 37 11.97 -2.28 -9.98
CA LEU A 37 10.90 -3.28 -9.89
C LEU A 37 9.57 -2.64 -9.49
N PHE A 38 9.59 -1.67 -8.56
CA PHE A 38 8.40 -0.92 -8.19
C PHE A 38 7.84 -0.10 -9.38
N ALA A 39 8.71 0.61 -10.11
CA ALA A 39 8.31 1.37 -11.29
C ALA A 39 7.78 0.45 -12.41
N GLY A 40 8.45 -0.68 -12.66
CA GLY A 40 8.01 -1.71 -13.60
C GLY A 40 6.62 -2.26 -13.25
N ALA A 41 6.34 -2.51 -11.97
CA ALA A 41 5.01 -2.92 -11.51
C ALA A 41 3.94 -1.85 -11.77
N GLN A 42 4.27 -0.56 -11.63
CA GLN A 42 3.33 0.53 -11.98
C GLN A 42 3.11 0.61 -13.49
N ARG A 43 4.18 0.53 -14.30
CA ARG A 43 4.12 0.51 -15.77
C ARG A 43 3.25 -0.63 -16.27
N PHE A 44 3.47 -1.85 -15.78
CA PHE A 44 2.68 -3.03 -16.15
C PHE A 44 1.20 -2.87 -15.77
N LYS A 45 0.93 -2.46 -14.52
CA LYS A 45 -0.45 -2.29 -14.04
C LYS A 45 -1.21 -1.25 -14.85
N LEU A 46 -0.61 -0.07 -15.07
CA LEU A 46 -1.28 1.03 -15.79
C LEU A 46 -1.33 0.76 -17.30
N GLY A 47 -0.26 0.24 -17.90
CA GLY A 47 -0.22 -0.12 -19.32
C GLY A 47 -1.25 -1.18 -19.71
N ASN A 48 -1.55 -2.12 -18.80
CA ASN A 48 -2.58 -3.14 -18.99
C ASN A 48 -3.97 -2.70 -18.48
N THR A 49 -4.15 -1.41 -18.20
CA THR A 49 -5.45 -0.82 -17.87
C THR A 49 -5.86 0.11 -19.00
N SER A 50 -7.10 -0.03 -19.48
CA SER A 50 -7.66 0.83 -20.52
C SER A 50 -9.09 1.24 -20.19
N TRP A 51 -9.47 2.43 -20.60
CA TRP A 51 -10.84 2.91 -20.55
C TRP A 51 -11.17 3.66 -21.84
N ARG A 52 -12.34 3.39 -22.42
CA ARG A 52 -12.80 3.98 -23.70
C ARG A 52 -11.74 3.95 -24.82
N GLY A 53 -11.02 2.83 -24.94
CA GLY A 53 -10.02 2.62 -25.99
C GLY A 53 -8.66 3.30 -25.77
N LEU A 54 -8.47 4.07 -24.70
CA LEU A 54 -7.18 4.66 -24.33
C LEU A 54 -6.57 3.92 -23.13
N ARG A 55 -5.25 3.72 -23.18
CA ARG A 55 -4.49 3.07 -22.11
C ARG A 55 -4.03 4.08 -21.06
N PHE A 56 -3.89 3.61 -19.83
CA PHE A 56 -3.14 4.33 -18.82
C PHE A 56 -1.64 4.08 -19.00
N GLY A 57 -0.82 4.96 -18.44
CA GLY A 57 0.64 4.85 -18.50
C GLY A 57 1.29 5.33 -17.22
N PHE A 58 2.54 4.92 -17.02
CA PHE A 58 3.39 5.40 -15.94
C PHE A 58 4.72 5.88 -16.51
N GLN A 59 4.97 7.19 -16.42
CA GLN A 59 6.16 7.81 -17.00
C GLN A 59 6.97 8.50 -15.91
N ALA A 60 8.00 7.82 -15.42
CA ALA A 60 8.99 8.37 -14.50
C ALA A 60 10.39 7.97 -14.99
N SER A 61 11.31 8.93 -15.01
CA SER A 61 12.72 8.66 -15.31
C SER A 61 13.34 7.80 -14.20
N ALA A 62 14.38 7.03 -14.52
CA ALA A 62 15.09 6.22 -13.52
C ALA A 62 15.57 7.10 -12.35
N ALA A 63 16.17 8.26 -12.63
CA ALA A 63 16.61 9.20 -11.59
C ALA A 63 15.47 9.62 -10.66
N THR A 64 14.29 9.92 -11.20
CA THR A 64 13.11 10.30 -10.40
C THR A 64 12.59 9.13 -9.56
N VAL A 65 12.62 7.91 -10.10
CA VAL A 65 12.24 6.68 -9.40
C VAL A 65 13.15 6.47 -8.19
N TYR A 66 14.48 6.48 -8.38
CA TYR A 66 15.43 6.31 -7.27
C TYR A 66 15.32 7.44 -6.25
N ALA A 67 15.23 8.69 -6.68
CA ALA A 67 15.09 9.85 -5.78
C ALA A 67 13.82 9.76 -4.91
N SER A 68 12.75 9.17 -5.43
CA SER A 68 11.48 9.04 -4.71
C SER A 68 11.39 7.79 -3.83
N CYS A 69 12.02 6.68 -4.25
CA CYS A 69 11.90 5.39 -3.57
C CYS A 69 13.05 5.11 -2.58
N LEU A 70 14.28 5.56 -2.85
CA LEU A 70 15.42 5.25 -1.97
C LEU A 70 15.25 5.77 -0.54
N PRO A 71 14.78 7.02 -0.29
CA PRO A 71 14.58 7.50 1.08
C PRO A 71 13.59 6.63 1.87
N LEU A 72 12.57 6.11 1.18
CA LEU A 72 11.57 5.20 1.77
C LEU A 72 12.16 3.84 2.09
N LEU A 73 12.97 3.28 1.18
CA LEU A 73 13.68 2.02 1.40
C LEU A 73 14.70 2.15 2.54
N VAL A 74 15.45 3.25 2.60
CA VAL A 74 16.37 3.55 3.70
C VAL A 74 15.62 3.64 5.03
N ALA A 75 14.54 4.41 5.08
CA ALA A 75 13.71 4.53 6.28
C ALA A 75 13.14 3.17 6.72
N TRP A 76 12.77 2.29 5.78
CA TRP A 76 12.30 0.94 6.08
C TRP A 76 13.39 0.04 6.66
N THR A 77 14.63 0.13 6.15
CA THR A 77 15.70 -0.79 6.55
C THR A 77 16.58 -0.28 7.68
N VAL A 78 16.59 1.02 7.98
CA VAL A 78 17.55 1.63 8.94
C VAL A 78 17.48 1.01 10.33
N VAL A 79 16.27 0.69 10.81
CA VAL A 79 16.07 0.06 12.13
C VAL A 79 16.64 -1.35 12.16
N SER A 80 16.35 -2.16 11.13
CA SER A 80 16.84 -3.55 11.04
C SER A 80 18.35 -3.61 10.81
N VAL A 81 18.90 -2.71 9.98
CA VAL A 81 20.34 -2.61 9.75
C VAL A 81 21.05 -2.17 11.03
N GLY A 82 20.52 -1.17 11.75
CA GLY A 82 21.06 -0.73 13.03
C GLY A 82 21.06 -1.85 14.07
N ALA A 83 19.97 -2.63 14.15
CA ALA A 83 19.90 -3.81 15.01
C ALA A 83 20.94 -4.88 14.61
N GLY A 84 21.03 -5.23 13.32
CA GLY A 84 22.00 -6.21 12.81
C GLY A 84 23.46 -5.77 12.95
N MET A 85 23.72 -4.45 12.98
CA MET A 85 25.03 -3.88 13.28
C MET A 85 25.39 -3.92 14.78
N GLY A 86 24.43 -4.23 15.65
CA GLY A 86 24.62 -4.22 17.10
C GLY A 86 24.62 -2.81 17.70
N LEU A 87 23.94 -1.83 17.07
CA LEU A 87 23.79 -0.50 17.65
C LEU A 87 23.00 -0.58 18.97
N GLY A 88 23.30 0.33 19.90
CA GLY A 88 22.62 0.36 21.19
C GLY A 88 21.10 0.59 21.06
N PRO A 89 20.30 0.09 22.02
CA PRO A 89 18.83 0.14 21.95
C PRO A 89 18.28 1.57 21.88
N ILE A 90 18.97 2.54 22.49
CA ILE A 90 18.59 3.96 22.43
C ILE A 90 18.66 4.49 20.99
N VAL A 91 19.74 4.17 20.26
CA VAL A 91 19.93 4.62 18.88
C VAL A 91 18.86 4.02 17.96
N ILE A 92 18.60 2.72 18.11
CA ILE A 92 17.56 2.01 17.36
C ILE A 92 16.17 2.58 17.69
N GLY A 93 15.92 2.88 18.97
CA GLY A 93 14.67 3.49 19.43
C GLY A 93 14.44 4.88 18.82
N ILE A 94 15.46 5.73 18.79
CA ILE A 94 15.40 7.07 18.15
C ILE A 94 15.14 6.91 16.64
N ALA A 95 15.86 6.01 15.97
CA ALA A 95 15.66 5.75 14.55
C ALA A 95 14.23 5.26 14.25
N GLY A 96 13.72 4.32 15.05
CA GLY A 96 12.35 3.80 14.93
C GLY A 96 11.29 4.87 15.14
N LEU A 97 11.49 5.74 16.14
CA LEU A 97 10.59 6.87 16.40
C LEU A 97 10.60 7.88 15.25
N ALA A 98 11.78 8.22 14.73
CA ALA A 98 11.91 9.10 13.57
C ALA A 98 11.20 8.53 12.33
N VAL A 99 11.42 7.23 12.03
CA VAL A 99 10.72 6.53 10.94
C VAL A 99 9.21 6.54 11.14
N GLY A 100 8.74 6.26 12.36
CA GLY A 100 7.31 6.26 12.69
C GLY A 100 6.66 7.64 12.50
N LEU A 101 7.33 8.72 12.92
CA LEU A 101 6.84 10.09 12.75
C LEU A 101 6.87 10.57 11.28
N LEU A 102 7.85 10.12 10.50
CA LEU A 102 7.96 10.45 9.09
C LEU A 102 7.08 9.57 8.20
N PHE A 103 6.58 8.44 8.70
CA PHE A 103 5.80 7.48 7.92
C PHE A 103 4.57 8.08 7.20
N PRO A 104 3.72 8.93 7.85
CA PRO A 104 2.58 9.54 7.17
C PRO A 104 3.00 10.41 5.96
N LEU A 105 4.08 11.17 6.13
CA LEU A 105 4.63 12.02 5.08
C LEU A 105 5.24 11.18 3.96
N ALA A 106 6.04 10.17 4.32
CA ALA A 106 6.65 9.21 3.41
C ALA A 106 5.60 8.49 2.55
N HIS A 107 4.50 8.03 3.15
CA HIS A 107 3.41 7.41 2.42
C HIS A 107 2.72 8.39 1.48
N GLY A 108 2.43 9.61 1.95
CA GLY A 108 1.84 10.65 1.10
C GLY A 108 2.74 11.03 -0.08
N TRP A 109 4.06 11.11 0.14
CA TRP A 109 5.04 11.36 -0.91
C TRP A 109 5.07 10.21 -1.94
N LEU A 110 5.05 8.96 -1.49
CA LEU A 110 4.96 7.81 -2.40
C LEU A 110 3.68 7.86 -3.25
N LYS A 111 2.55 8.23 -2.66
CA LYS A 111 1.29 8.42 -3.40
C LYS A 111 1.37 9.57 -4.39
N ARG A 112 1.97 10.68 -4.01
CA ARG A 112 2.25 11.79 -4.93
C ARG A 112 3.11 11.35 -6.10
N PHE A 113 4.17 10.59 -5.85
CA PHE A 113 5.03 10.04 -6.90
C PHE A 113 4.25 9.12 -7.85
N GLN A 114 3.44 8.19 -7.31
CA GLN A 114 2.62 7.27 -8.10
C GLN A 114 1.62 8.01 -9.00
N HIS A 115 0.89 8.98 -8.44
CA HIS A 115 -0.17 9.68 -9.15
C HIS A 115 0.39 10.70 -10.15
N ARG A 116 1.39 11.52 -9.78
CA ARG A 116 1.93 12.57 -10.66
C ARG A 116 2.62 12.04 -11.92
N HIS A 117 3.06 10.78 -11.90
CA HIS A 117 3.68 10.13 -13.06
C HIS A 117 2.71 9.18 -13.78
N ALA A 118 1.46 9.07 -13.32
CA ALA A 118 0.42 8.36 -14.04
C ALA A 118 -0.14 9.23 -15.18
N ARG A 119 -0.57 8.58 -16.26
CA ARG A 119 -1.17 9.22 -17.43
C ARG A 119 -2.40 8.47 -17.90
N TYR A 120 -3.32 9.17 -18.54
CA TYR A 120 -4.43 8.61 -19.30
C TYR A 120 -4.36 9.13 -20.73
N GLY A 121 -3.94 8.28 -21.67
CA GLY A 121 -3.47 8.74 -22.98
C GLY A 121 -2.38 9.80 -22.79
N ALA A 122 -2.66 11.01 -23.24
CA ALA A 122 -1.76 12.14 -23.13
C ALA A 122 -2.03 13.12 -21.99
N LEU A 123 -3.04 12.84 -21.15
CA LEU A 123 -3.36 13.63 -19.97
C LEU A 123 -2.57 13.12 -18.78
N GLU A 124 -1.99 14.05 -18.04
CA GLU A 124 -1.21 13.76 -16.84
C GLU A 124 -2.09 13.89 -15.61
N PHE A 125 -1.91 12.96 -14.66
CA PHE A 125 -2.49 13.09 -13.34
C PHE A 125 -1.63 14.03 -12.50
N ASP A 126 -2.25 14.79 -11.61
CA ASP A 126 -1.58 15.48 -10.53
C ASP A 126 -2.17 15.06 -9.18
N PHE A 127 -1.37 15.22 -8.14
CA PHE A 127 -1.77 14.92 -6.78
C PHE A 127 -1.25 15.98 -5.84
N GLU A 128 -2.19 16.70 -5.23
CA GLU A 128 -1.90 17.60 -4.15
C GLU A 128 -1.72 16.77 -2.87
N LEU A 129 -0.62 16.99 -2.16
CA LEU A 129 -0.34 16.24 -0.93
C LEU A 129 -0.87 17.01 0.29
N PRO A 130 -2.03 16.63 0.86
CA PRO A 130 -2.53 17.26 2.08
C PRO A 130 -1.83 16.69 3.31
N VAL A 131 -0.61 17.16 3.61
CA VAL A 131 0.24 16.67 4.71
C VAL A 131 -0.54 16.56 6.03
N ARG A 132 -1.28 17.62 6.41
CA ARG A 132 -2.08 17.64 7.64
C ARG A 132 -3.14 16.52 7.69
N LYS A 133 -3.81 16.24 6.57
CA LYS A 133 -4.84 15.19 6.50
C LYS A 133 -4.22 13.79 6.59
N PHE A 134 -3.03 13.58 6.02
CA PHE A 134 -2.28 12.34 6.21
C PHE A 134 -1.92 12.12 7.68
N TYR A 135 -1.30 13.10 8.35
CA TYR A 135 -1.04 13.01 9.79
C TYR A 135 -2.31 12.78 10.61
N GLY A 136 -3.38 13.51 10.30
CA GLY A 136 -4.68 13.33 10.96
C GLY A 136 -5.27 11.92 10.80
N LEU A 137 -5.14 11.31 9.62
CA LEU A 137 -5.54 9.92 9.39
C LEU A 137 -4.76 8.97 10.30
N TYR A 138 -3.44 9.07 10.33
CA TYR A 138 -2.60 8.19 11.14
C TYR A 138 -2.79 8.39 12.65
N LEU A 139 -2.92 9.62 13.11
CA LEU A 139 -3.25 9.92 14.51
C LEU A 139 -4.61 9.34 14.91
N THR A 140 -5.59 9.39 14.01
CA THR A 140 -6.89 8.75 14.27
C THR A 140 -6.74 7.24 14.39
N LEU A 141 -5.94 6.59 13.53
CA LEU A 141 -5.68 5.15 13.62
C LEU A 141 -4.95 4.77 14.92
N VAL A 142 -3.95 5.55 15.31
CA VAL A 142 -3.23 5.34 16.58
C VAL A 142 -4.20 5.52 17.75
N GLY A 143 -5.01 6.58 17.77
CA GLY A 143 -6.00 6.81 18.82
C GLY A 143 -7.05 5.68 18.92
N VAL A 144 -7.62 5.27 17.78
CA VAL A 144 -8.57 4.15 17.72
C VAL A 144 -7.90 2.83 18.10
N GLY A 145 -6.65 2.61 17.69
CA GLY A 145 -5.87 1.43 18.04
C GLY A 145 -5.55 1.35 19.53
N LEU A 146 -5.15 2.47 20.15
CA LEU A 146 -4.91 2.55 21.59
C LEU A 146 -6.19 2.35 22.39
N LEU A 147 -7.28 3.02 22.02
CA LEU A 147 -8.58 2.86 22.68
C LEU A 147 -9.11 1.44 22.53
N GLY A 148 -9.11 0.92 21.31
CA GLY A 148 -9.56 -0.45 21.02
C GLY A 148 -8.69 -1.49 21.72
N GLY A 149 -7.37 -1.30 21.73
CA GLY A 149 -6.42 -2.17 22.43
C GLY A 149 -6.60 -2.14 23.94
N PHE A 150 -6.86 -0.96 24.51
CA PHE A 150 -7.20 -0.84 25.92
C PHE A 150 -8.50 -1.58 26.25
N VAL A 151 -9.58 -1.32 25.52
CA VAL A 151 -10.88 -1.99 25.73
C VAL A 151 -10.76 -3.50 25.59
N ALA A 152 -10.13 -3.98 24.51
CA ALA A 152 -9.94 -5.40 24.28
C ALA A 152 -8.98 -6.04 25.31
N GLY A 153 -7.98 -5.30 25.77
CA GLY A 153 -7.09 -5.72 26.87
C GLY A 153 -7.84 -5.89 28.19
N VAL A 154 -8.73 -4.96 28.54
CA VAL A 154 -9.60 -5.06 29.72
C VAL A 154 -10.54 -6.25 29.60
N ILE A 155 -11.21 -6.43 28.46
CA ILE A 155 -12.07 -7.58 28.20
C ILE A 155 -11.29 -8.87 28.37
N ALA A 156 -10.12 -8.99 27.73
CA ALA A 156 -9.25 -10.15 27.84
C ALA A 156 -8.85 -10.44 29.29
N ALA A 157 -8.45 -9.42 30.06
CA ALA A 157 -8.06 -9.58 31.46
C ALA A 157 -9.24 -10.09 32.33
N VAL A 158 -10.44 -9.54 32.13
CA VAL A 158 -11.66 -9.98 32.83
C VAL A 158 -12.03 -11.41 32.46
N THR A 159 -12.03 -11.75 31.16
CA THR A 159 -12.33 -13.10 30.69
C THR A 159 -11.33 -14.12 31.22
N ILE A 160 -10.03 -13.81 31.20
CA ILE A 160 -8.99 -14.68 31.77
C ILE A 160 -9.20 -14.86 33.27
N GLY A 161 -9.52 -13.79 34.00
CA GLY A 161 -9.80 -13.84 35.43
C GLY A 161 -10.99 -14.74 35.76
N ALA A 162 -12.10 -14.60 35.04
CA ALA A 162 -13.28 -15.43 35.20
C ALA A 162 -13.01 -16.90 34.86
N LEU A 163 -12.32 -17.17 33.75
CA LEU A 163 -11.95 -18.54 33.36
C LEU A 163 -11.03 -19.21 34.38
N LYS A 164 -10.06 -18.47 34.94
CA LYS A 164 -9.20 -18.98 36.04
C LYS A 164 -10.01 -19.35 37.28
N ALA A 165 -11.03 -18.56 37.62
CA ALA A 165 -11.89 -18.84 38.78
C ALA A 165 -12.73 -20.11 38.62
N VAL A 166 -13.12 -20.45 37.38
CA VAL A 166 -13.97 -21.62 37.09
C VAL A 166 -13.16 -22.89 36.77
N PHE A 167 -12.07 -22.76 36.00
CA PHE A 167 -11.32 -23.89 35.41
C PHE A 167 -9.88 -24.04 35.94
N GLY A 168 -9.42 -23.16 36.84
CA GLY A 168 -8.08 -23.26 37.44
C GLY A 168 -6.93 -23.12 36.44
N ALA A 169 -5.86 -23.92 36.59
CA ALA A 169 -4.61 -23.81 35.84
C ALA A 169 -4.73 -24.03 34.31
N GLN A 170 -5.82 -24.64 33.85
CA GLN A 170 -6.09 -24.89 32.42
C GLN A 170 -6.41 -23.61 31.63
N ALA A 171 -6.69 -22.49 32.30
CA ALA A 171 -6.89 -21.18 31.67
C ALA A 171 -5.60 -20.53 31.10
N SER A 172 -4.43 -21.13 31.38
CA SER A 172 -3.12 -20.63 30.93
C SER A 172 -2.96 -20.61 29.39
N LEU A 173 -3.52 -21.60 28.69
CA LEU A 173 -3.51 -21.64 27.22
C LEU A 173 -4.37 -20.52 26.61
N VAL A 174 -5.55 -20.24 27.19
CA VAL A 174 -6.43 -19.16 26.73
C VAL A 174 -5.79 -17.79 26.94
N ALA A 175 -5.13 -17.60 28.08
CA ALA A 175 -4.40 -16.37 28.39
C ALA A 175 -3.24 -16.09 27.41
N MET A 176 -2.60 -17.14 26.88
CA MET A 176 -1.52 -17.00 25.91
C MET A 176 -2.00 -16.45 24.56
N PHE A 177 -3.19 -16.85 24.12
CA PHE A 177 -3.74 -16.42 22.82
C PHE A 177 -4.55 -15.12 22.87
N ALA A 178 -4.97 -14.68 24.05
CA ALA A 178 -5.81 -13.50 24.20
C ALA A 178 -5.19 -12.20 23.62
N PRO A 179 -3.89 -11.89 23.83
CA PRO A 179 -3.27 -10.71 23.20
C PRO A 179 -3.26 -10.79 21.67
N LEU A 180 -3.00 -11.98 21.12
CA LEU A 180 -2.99 -12.20 19.67
C LEU A 180 -4.40 -12.06 19.08
N ALA A 181 -5.42 -12.61 19.74
CA ALA A 181 -6.81 -12.48 19.36
C ALA A 181 -7.27 -11.01 19.38
N THR A 182 -6.93 -10.28 20.46
CA THR A 182 -7.17 -8.84 20.56
C THR A 182 -6.53 -8.07 19.41
N MET A 183 -5.26 -8.33 19.12
CA MET A 183 -4.56 -7.67 18.03
C MET A 183 -5.18 -8.00 16.65
N GLY A 184 -5.60 -9.26 16.45
CA GLY A 184 -6.30 -9.70 15.26
C GLY A 184 -7.62 -8.96 15.04
N VAL A 185 -8.44 -8.82 16.09
CA VAL A 185 -9.72 -8.08 16.03
C VAL A 185 -9.50 -6.62 15.68
N LEU A 186 -8.52 -5.95 16.30
CA LEU A 186 -8.19 -4.55 15.98
C LEU A 186 -7.75 -4.39 14.54
N TRP A 187 -6.94 -5.33 14.03
CA TRP A 187 -6.46 -5.28 12.66
C TRP A 187 -7.59 -5.50 11.66
N VAL A 188 -8.47 -6.47 11.92
CA VAL A 188 -9.66 -6.80 11.13
C VAL A 188 -10.62 -5.62 11.00
N ILE A 189 -10.84 -4.86 12.07
CA ILE A 189 -11.75 -3.71 12.07
C ILE A 189 -11.05 -2.44 11.55
N GLY A 190 -9.81 -2.22 11.97
CA GLY A 190 -9.05 -1.00 11.63
C GLY A 190 -8.67 -0.93 10.15
N TRP A 191 -8.34 -2.05 9.53
CA TRP A 191 -7.87 -2.09 8.14
C TRP A 191 -8.90 -1.58 7.11
N PRO A 192 -10.18 -2.02 7.11
CA PRO A 192 -11.20 -1.47 6.22
C PRO A 192 -11.43 0.04 6.40
N ILE A 193 -11.45 0.52 7.65
CA ILE A 193 -11.63 1.95 7.95
C ILE A 193 -10.44 2.74 7.40
N TYR A 194 -9.22 2.26 7.65
CA TYR A 194 -8.00 2.85 7.13
C TYR A 194 -8.03 2.95 5.60
N ILE A 195 -8.29 1.83 4.91
CA ILE A 195 -8.32 1.80 3.45
C ILE A 195 -9.37 2.76 2.89
N ALA A 196 -10.59 2.77 3.44
CA ALA A 196 -11.66 3.62 2.94
C ALA A 196 -11.29 5.11 3.07
N ARG A 197 -10.76 5.51 4.23
CA ARG A 197 -10.33 6.90 4.48
C ARG A 197 -9.10 7.29 3.67
N LEU A 198 -8.14 6.38 3.51
CA LEU A 198 -6.95 6.59 2.70
C LEU A 198 -7.31 6.76 1.23
N GLN A 199 -8.15 5.89 0.67
CA GLN A 199 -8.61 6.00 -0.72
C GLN A 199 -9.37 7.31 -0.93
N LYS A 200 -10.25 7.67 0.01
CA LYS A 200 -10.93 8.97 -0.03
C LYS A 200 -9.94 10.13 -0.08
N LEU A 201 -8.97 10.13 0.82
CA LEU A 201 -7.93 11.16 0.87
C LEU A 201 -7.12 11.23 -0.43
N ILE A 202 -6.78 10.09 -1.02
CA ILE A 202 -6.01 10.04 -2.26
C ILE A 202 -6.84 10.58 -3.43
N TRP A 203 -8.04 10.06 -3.65
CA TRP A 203 -8.84 10.41 -4.82
C TRP A 203 -9.38 11.84 -4.75
N ASP A 204 -9.84 12.29 -3.58
CA ASP A 204 -10.34 13.66 -3.40
C ASP A 204 -9.26 14.73 -3.67
N ASN A 205 -7.97 14.39 -3.60
CA ASN A 205 -6.84 15.29 -3.87
C ASN A 205 -6.06 14.89 -5.15
N THR A 206 -6.62 13.98 -5.96
CA THR A 206 -6.11 13.65 -7.29
C THR A 206 -6.85 14.50 -8.32
N ARG A 207 -6.13 14.98 -9.32
CA ARG A 207 -6.66 15.72 -10.46
C ARG A 207 -6.13 15.12 -11.75
N LEU A 208 -6.90 15.21 -12.83
CA LEU A 208 -6.45 14.87 -14.16
C LEU A 208 -6.46 16.14 -15.01
N ALA A 209 -5.41 16.34 -15.80
CA ALA A 209 -5.29 17.50 -16.68
C ALA A 209 -6.56 17.69 -17.54
N GLY A 210 -7.00 18.95 -17.65
CA GLY A 210 -8.26 19.29 -18.32
C GLY A 210 -9.47 19.42 -17.40
N GLY A 211 -9.25 19.73 -16.12
CA GLY A 211 -10.29 20.13 -15.16
C GLY A 211 -11.05 18.97 -14.52
N ILE A 212 -10.48 17.76 -14.52
CA ILE A 212 -11.16 16.58 -13.97
C ILE A 212 -10.76 16.34 -12.53
N GLU A 213 -11.77 16.16 -11.70
CA GLU A 213 -11.63 15.81 -10.31
C GLU A 213 -12.28 14.45 -10.01
N PHE A 214 -11.88 13.85 -8.90
CA PHE A 214 -12.44 12.59 -8.44
C PHE A 214 -13.03 12.79 -7.05
N ALA A 215 -14.30 12.42 -6.89
CA ALA A 215 -14.94 12.34 -5.59
C ALA A 215 -15.05 10.87 -5.20
N TYR A 216 -14.54 10.53 -4.02
CA TYR A 216 -14.57 9.15 -3.53
C TYR A 216 -15.39 9.01 -2.25
N GLN A 217 -16.41 8.16 -2.31
CA GLN A 217 -17.28 7.84 -1.19
C GLN A 217 -17.40 6.32 -1.06
N LEU A 218 -16.57 5.74 -0.21
CA LEU A 218 -16.66 4.33 0.15
C LEU A 218 -17.19 4.19 1.57
N PRO A 219 -18.42 3.68 1.78
CA PRO A 219 -18.91 3.38 3.12
C PRO A 219 -18.04 2.30 3.76
N ALA A 220 -17.30 2.67 4.81
CA ALA A 220 -16.38 1.77 5.51
C ALA A 220 -17.09 0.51 6.04
N PHE A 221 -18.36 0.64 6.45
CA PHE A 221 -19.17 -0.48 6.90
C PHE A 221 -19.48 -1.47 5.78
N SER A 222 -19.74 -1.01 4.56
CA SER A 222 -19.95 -1.90 3.42
C SER A 222 -18.68 -2.68 3.08
N LEU A 223 -17.52 -2.01 3.10
CA LEU A 223 -16.23 -2.69 2.93
C LEU A 223 -15.98 -3.71 4.04
N PHE A 224 -16.24 -3.34 5.30
CA PHE A 224 -16.11 -4.23 6.44
C PHE A 224 -17.02 -5.46 6.30
N LYS A 225 -18.32 -5.28 6.01
CA LYS A 225 -19.27 -6.37 5.79
C LYS A 225 -18.82 -7.30 4.66
N THR A 226 -18.32 -6.74 3.55
CA THR A 226 -17.79 -7.54 2.44
C THR A 226 -16.57 -8.36 2.87
N VAL A 227 -15.58 -7.73 3.52
CA VAL A 227 -14.35 -8.42 3.95
C VAL A 227 -14.66 -9.47 5.01
N MET A 228 -15.59 -9.23 5.93
CA MET A 228 -15.98 -10.22 6.95
C MET A 228 -16.75 -11.39 6.37
N GLY A 229 -17.84 -11.13 5.65
CA GLY A 229 -18.67 -12.21 5.10
C GLY A 229 -17.92 -13.08 4.08
N HIS A 230 -17.23 -12.44 3.14
CA HIS A 230 -16.54 -13.16 2.07
C HIS A 230 -15.09 -13.54 2.44
N GLY A 231 -14.46 -12.86 3.40
CA GLY A 231 -13.19 -13.29 3.96
C GLY A 231 -13.35 -14.59 4.73
N LEU A 232 -14.45 -14.77 5.47
CA LEU A 232 -14.76 -16.04 6.12
C LEU A 232 -14.87 -17.17 5.09
N LEU A 233 -15.60 -16.96 3.99
CA LEU A 233 -15.67 -17.93 2.89
C LEU A 233 -14.29 -18.23 2.30
N THR A 234 -13.42 -17.22 2.21
CA THR A 234 -12.04 -17.40 1.73
C THR A 234 -11.24 -18.29 2.68
N VAL A 235 -11.38 -18.11 3.99
CA VAL A 235 -10.73 -18.98 4.98
C VAL A 235 -11.29 -20.40 4.94
N LEU A 236 -12.62 -20.55 4.92
CA LEU A 236 -13.28 -21.86 4.87
C LEU A 236 -12.95 -22.65 3.60
N THR A 237 -12.66 -21.96 2.50
CA THR A 237 -12.26 -22.58 1.22
C THR A 237 -10.75 -22.64 1.02
N LEU A 238 -9.96 -22.43 2.09
CA LEU A 238 -8.49 -22.43 2.06
C LEU A 238 -7.89 -21.52 0.96
N GLY A 239 -8.53 -20.37 0.74
CA GLY A 239 -8.12 -19.36 -0.23
C GLY A 239 -8.77 -19.48 -1.60
N LEU A 240 -9.50 -20.56 -1.92
CA LEU A 240 -10.11 -20.76 -3.24
C LEU A 240 -11.14 -19.68 -3.59
N TYR A 241 -11.83 -19.11 -2.60
CA TYR A 241 -12.80 -18.02 -2.81
C TYR A 241 -12.16 -16.63 -3.01
N TRP A 242 -10.84 -16.49 -2.89
CA TRP A 242 -10.14 -15.19 -3.03
C TRP A 242 -10.49 -14.40 -4.31
N PRO A 243 -10.58 -15.02 -5.52
CA PRO A 243 -10.92 -14.27 -6.74
C PRO A 243 -12.28 -13.59 -6.66
N PHE A 244 -13.28 -14.23 -6.05
CA PHE A 244 -14.62 -13.67 -5.90
C PHE A 244 -14.64 -12.50 -4.90
N LEU A 245 -13.89 -12.62 -3.80
CA LEU A 245 -13.69 -11.53 -2.87
C LEU A 245 -13.00 -10.33 -3.55
N ALA A 246 -11.97 -10.58 -4.36
CA ALA A 246 -11.25 -9.54 -5.08
C ALA A 246 -12.15 -8.76 -6.04
N VAL A 247 -13.00 -9.45 -6.82
CA VAL A 247 -13.97 -8.82 -7.73
C VAL A 247 -15.00 -7.99 -6.96
N ARG A 248 -15.52 -8.48 -5.83
CA ARG A 248 -16.48 -7.72 -5.01
C ARG A 248 -15.87 -6.45 -4.41
N ILE A 249 -14.64 -6.54 -3.91
CA ILE A 249 -13.90 -5.35 -3.42
C ILE A 249 -13.65 -4.37 -4.57
N ALA A 250 -13.29 -4.86 -5.76
CA ALA A 250 -13.09 -4.00 -6.93
C ALA A 250 -14.38 -3.29 -7.33
N LYS A 251 -15.51 -4.00 -7.40
CA LYS A 251 -16.83 -3.43 -7.71
C LYS A 251 -17.20 -2.34 -6.69
N LEU A 252 -17.08 -2.64 -5.40
CA LEU A 252 -17.37 -1.67 -4.33
C LEU A 252 -16.50 -0.40 -4.45
N ARG A 253 -15.22 -0.54 -4.81
CA ARG A 253 -14.32 0.59 -5.02
C ARG A 253 -14.69 1.42 -6.25
N ILE A 254 -15.16 0.79 -7.33
CA ILE A 254 -15.60 1.47 -8.54
C ILE A 254 -16.91 2.23 -8.29
N GLU A 255 -17.88 1.59 -7.61
CA GLU A 255 -19.16 2.21 -7.24
C GLU A 255 -18.99 3.43 -6.33
N GLY A 256 -17.95 3.42 -5.49
CA GLY A 256 -17.61 4.57 -4.64
C GLY A 256 -16.90 5.71 -5.37
N MET A 257 -16.60 5.58 -6.66
CA MET A 257 -15.89 6.59 -7.45
C MET A 257 -16.87 7.42 -8.28
N THR A 258 -16.74 8.73 -8.21
CA THR A 258 -17.44 9.66 -9.10
C THR A 258 -16.43 10.56 -9.79
N VAL A 259 -16.51 10.66 -11.11
CA VAL A 259 -15.67 11.55 -11.91
C VAL A 259 -16.43 12.86 -12.12
N LEU A 260 -15.83 13.95 -11.68
CA LEU A 260 -16.36 15.30 -11.82
C LEU A 260 -15.62 15.98 -12.99
N SER A 261 -16.37 16.51 -13.95
CA SER A 261 -15.83 17.13 -15.16
C SER A 261 -16.74 18.28 -15.56
N ASP A 262 -16.14 19.44 -15.82
CA ASP A 262 -16.87 20.62 -16.34
C ASP A 262 -17.25 20.45 -17.82
N GLU A 263 -16.62 19.49 -18.52
CA GLU A 263 -16.89 19.15 -19.92
C GLU A 263 -17.46 17.73 -20.07
N PRO A 264 -18.18 17.43 -21.17
CA PRO A 264 -18.57 16.07 -21.51
C PRO A 264 -17.37 15.12 -21.60
N LEU A 265 -17.51 13.90 -21.08
CA LEU A 265 -16.44 12.90 -21.06
C LEU A 265 -15.94 12.49 -22.46
N ASP A 266 -16.73 12.68 -23.50
CA ASP A 266 -16.30 12.39 -24.89
C ASP A 266 -15.26 13.41 -25.36
N ALA A 267 -15.41 14.69 -24.98
CA ALA A 267 -14.41 15.72 -25.24
C ALA A 267 -13.09 15.39 -24.54
N LEU A 268 -13.14 14.83 -23.33
CA LEU A 268 -11.96 14.34 -22.63
C LEU A 268 -11.20 13.28 -23.43
N VAL A 269 -11.90 12.27 -23.95
CA VAL A 269 -11.27 11.18 -24.73
C VAL A 269 -10.59 11.73 -25.97
N VAL A 270 -11.22 12.68 -26.66
CA VAL A 270 -10.62 13.36 -27.82
C VAL A 270 -9.35 14.11 -27.43
N ARG A 271 -9.36 14.88 -26.32
CA ARG A 271 -8.16 15.58 -25.83
C ARG A 271 -7.04 14.61 -25.42
N ALA A 272 -7.40 13.53 -24.72
CA ALA A 272 -6.46 12.50 -24.28
C ALA A 272 -5.84 11.75 -25.46
N ALA A 273 -6.57 11.59 -26.58
CA ALA A 273 -6.06 11.02 -27.81
C ALA A 273 -5.19 12.01 -28.63
N ARG A 274 -5.46 13.32 -28.54
CA ARG A 274 -4.87 14.35 -29.42
C ARG A 274 -3.46 14.84 -29.07
N ARG A 275 -2.86 14.39 -27.97
CA ARG A 275 -1.46 14.75 -27.64
C ARG A 275 -0.53 13.54 -27.80
N ARG A 276 -0.30 13.09 -29.04
CA ARG A 276 0.88 12.27 -29.34
C ARG A 276 2.12 13.15 -29.17
N GLY A 277 2.73 13.11 -27.98
CA GLY A 277 4.00 13.78 -27.74
C GLY A 277 5.14 13.16 -28.56
N PRO A 278 6.28 13.85 -28.73
CA PRO A 278 7.41 13.42 -29.57
C PRO A 278 7.99 12.03 -29.22
N GLY A 279 7.73 11.49 -28.04
CA GLY A 279 8.15 10.15 -27.62
C GLY A 279 7.34 8.99 -28.22
N ALA A 280 6.16 9.24 -28.79
CA ALA A 280 5.29 8.19 -29.33
C ALA A 280 5.83 7.53 -30.61
N VAL A 281 6.71 8.21 -31.35
CA VAL A 281 7.43 7.62 -32.48
C VAL A 281 8.49 6.64 -31.98
N GLY A 282 9.18 6.97 -30.88
CA GLY A 282 10.16 6.08 -30.24
C GLY A 282 9.51 4.83 -29.64
N ASP A 283 8.40 4.99 -28.91
CA ASP A 283 7.64 3.86 -28.36
C ASP A 283 7.00 3.01 -29.46
N GLY A 284 6.44 3.63 -30.51
CA GLY A 284 5.85 2.90 -31.64
C GLY A 284 6.88 2.15 -32.48
N VAL A 285 8.11 2.67 -32.57
CA VAL A 285 9.25 2.02 -33.21
C VAL A 285 9.77 0.88 -32.31
N ALA A 286 9.92 1.10 -31.00
CA ALA A 286 10.30 0.07 -30.05
C ALA A 286 9.31 -1.11 -30.04
N ASP A 287 8.01 -0.83 -30.06
CA ASP A 287 6.92 -1.83 -30.12
C ASP A 287 6.90 -2.54 -31.50
N ALA A 288 7.12 -1.82 -32.61
CA ALA A 288 7.22 -2.40 -33.95
C ALA A 288 8.45 -3.30 -34.17
N PHE A 289 9.56 -3.01 -33.47
CA PHE A 289 10.76 -3.84 -33.49
C PHE A 289 10.77 -4.89 -32.37
N GLY A 290 9.72 -5.00 -31.55
CA GLY A 290 9.68 -5.93 -30.41
C GLY A 290 10.75 -5.65 -29.35
N LEU A 291 11.34 -4.45 -29.39
CA LEU A 291 12.29 -3.93 -28.43
C LEU A 291 11.51 -3.29 -27.28
N ASP A 292 10.65 -4.07 -26.62
CA ASP A 292 10.17 -3.72 -25.27
C ASP A 292 11.36 -3.84 -24.33
N ILE A 293 12.16 -2.79 -24.32
CA ILE A 293 13.29 -2.60 -23.43
C ILE A 293 12.69 -2.24 -22.05
N GLY A 294 12.11 -3.27 -21.44
CA GLY A 294 11.66 -3.26 -20.06
C GLY A 294 12.86 -3.31 -19.13
N TRP A 295 13.52 -2.17 -18.94
CA TRP A 295 14.33 -1.90 -17.75
C TRP A 295 13.97 -0.54 -17.15
#